data_AF-X1ELU4-F1
#
_entry.id   AF-X1ELU4-F1
#
_cell.length_a   1.000
_cell.length_b   1.000
_cell.length_c   1.000
_cell.angle_alpha   90.00
_cell.angle_beta   90.00
_cell.angle_gamma   90.00
#
_symmetry.space_group_name_H-M   'P 1'
#
loop_
_entity.id
_entity.type
_entity.pdbx_description
1 polymer ?
#
loop_
_entity_poly.entity_id
_entity_poly.type
_entity_poly.pdbx_seq_one_letter_code
_entity_poly.pdbx_strand_id
1 'polypeptide(L)'
;MKGSKFLDHVREVIRTNHFSYSTEKTYIGWIYRFIIFHNKRHPEEMGGKEIAEFLTYLAVERKVSASTQNQALNALVFLHKKVLKIPLDN
;
A
#
# COMPACT_ATOMS: atom_id res chain seq x y z
N MET A 1 -10.06 -12.66 -3.47
CA MET A 1 -10.98 -11.53 -3.78
C MET A 1 -10.99 -11.29 -5.29
N LYS A 2 -11.96 -11.87 -6.00
CA LYS A 2 -12.38 -11.35 -7.31
C LYS A 2 -13.30 -10.14 -7.03
N GLY A 3 -13.09 -8.99 -7.67
CA GLY A 3 -14.12 -7.94 -7.76
C GLY A 3 -13.88 -6.59 -7.06
N SER A 4 -12.66 -6.23 -6.65
CA SER A 4 -12.40 -4.84 -6.21
C SER A 4 -11.88 -4.01 -7.39
N LYS A 5 -12.74 -3.14 -7.94
CA LYS A 5 -12.39 -2.23 -9.05
C LYS A 5 -11.15 -1.39 -8.73
N PHE A 6 -10.99 -0.97 -7.47
CA PHE A 6 -9.83 -0.23 -7.02
C PHE A 6 -8.54 -1.06 -7.11
N LEU A 7 -8.53 -2.29 -6.59
CA LEU A 7 -7.33 -3.13 -6.67
C LEU A 7 -7.02 -3.57 -8.11
N ASP A 8 -8.02 -3.69 -8.97
CA ASP A 8 -7.81 -3.94 -10.39
C ASP A 8 -7.11 -2.75 -11.07
N HIS A 9 -7.55 -1.52 -10.77
CA HIS A 9 -6.85 -0.31 -11.22
C HIS A 9 -5.40 -0.24 -10.70
N VAL A 10 -5.16 -0.56 -9.42
CA VAL A 10 -3.79 -0.62 -8.87
C VAL A 10 -2.92 -1.60 -9.66
N ARG A 11 -3.44 -2.79 -10.01
CA ARG A 11 -2.70 -3.77 -10.83
C ARG A 11 -2.36 -3.22 -12.21
N GLU A 12 -3.31 -2.55 -12.86
CA GLU A 12 -3.07 -1.91 -14.15
C GLU A 12 -1.93 -0.90 -14.06
N VAL A 13 -1.96 0.00 -13.08
CA VAL A 13 -0.90 1.00 -12.89
C VAL A 13 0.45 0.33 -12.60
N ILE A 14 0.49 -0.72 -11.79
CA ILE A 14 1.74 -1.49 -11.54
C ILE A 14 2.30 -2.05 -12.85
N ARG A 15 1.46 -2.67 -13.67
CA ARG A 15 1.86 -3.28 -14.95
C ARG A 15 2.29 -2.24 -15.98
N THR A 16 1.62 -1.09 -16.04
CA THR A 16 2.02 0.03 -16.91
C THR A 16 3.35 0.64 -16.49
N ASN A 17 3.71 0.57 -15.19
CA ASN A 17 5.04 0.94 -14.71
C ASN A 17 6.08 -0.18 -14.87
N HIS A 18 5.77 -1.25 -15.62
CA HIS A 18 6.66 -2.38 -15.94
C HIS A 18 7.25 -3.10 -14.72
N PHE A 19 6.58 -3.05 -13.58
CA PHE A 19 7.00 -3.83 -12.42
C PHE A 19 6.80 -5.32 -12.66
N SER A 20 7.64 -6.13 -12.01
CA SER A 20 7.52 -7.58 -12.06
C SER A 20 6.20 -8.06 -11.44
N TYR A 21 5.74 -9.23 -11.87
CA TYR A 21 4.57 -9.87 -11.28
C TYR A 21 4.72 -10.18 -9.77
N SER A 22 5.95 -10.44 -9.31
CA SER A 22 6.24 -10.58 -7.88
C SER A 22 6.01 -9.27 -7.13
N THR A 23 6.41 -8.14 -7.70
CA THR A 23 6.17 -6.81 -7.13
C THR A 23 4.68 -6.51 -7.07
N GLU A 24 3.92 -6.83 -8.13
CA GLU A 24 2.46 -6.70 -8.14
C GLU A 24 1.82 -7.43 -6.96
N LYS A 25 2.15 -8.71 -6.76
CA LYS A 25 1.63 -9.50 -5.64
C LYS A 25 1.96 -8.88 -4.28
N THR A 26 3.22 -8.46 -4.10
CA THR A 26 3.68 -7.85 -2.86
C THR A 26 2.95 -6.55 -2.58
N TYR A 27 2.85 -5.66 -3.57
CA TYR A 27 2.23 -4.34 -3.41
C TYR A 27 0.74 -4.47 -3.14
N ILE A 28 0.02 -5.29 -3.90
CA ILE A 28 -1.41 -5.55 -3.67
C ILE A 28 -1.64 -6.13 -2.26
N GLY A 29 -0.76 -7.03 -1.81
CA GLY A 29 -0.83 -7.59 -0.47
C GLY A 29 -0.69 -6.53 0.63
N TRP A 30 0.24 -5.59 0.48
CA TRP A 30 0.44 -4.50 1.45
C TRP A 30 -0.68 -3.48 1.42
N ILE A 31 -1.12 -3.06 0.24
CA ILE A 31 -2.23 -2.11 0.07
C ILE A 31 -3.51 -2.69 0.68
N TYR A 32 -3.79 -3.97 0.45
CA TYR A 32 -4.94 -4.64 1.07
C TYR A 32 -4.85 -4.64 2.60
N ARG A 33 -3.70 -5.01 3.18
CA ARG A 33 -3.52 -5.01 4.63
C ARG A 33 -3.67 -3.62 5.25
N PHE A 34 -3.17 -2.59 4.58
CA PHE A 34 -3.32 -1.20 4.98
C PHE A 34 -4.79 -0.77 5.03
N ILE A 35 -5.57 -1.08 3.98
CA ILE A 35 -7.01 -0.81 3.92
C ILE A 35 -7.75 -1.52 5.05
N ILE A 36 -7.43 -2.79 5.31
CA ILE A 36 -8.09 -3.57 6.36
C ILE A 36 -7.73 -3.05 7.76
N PHE A 37 -6.47 -2.66 7.99
CA PHE A 37 -6.03 -2.07 9.25
C PHE A 37 -6.80 -0.78 9.57
N HIS A 38 -7.08 0.03 8.54
CA HIS A 38 -7.89 1.25 8.65
C HIS A 38 -9.38 1.03 8.41
N ASN A 39 -9.92 -0.13 8.80
CA ASN A 39 -11.36 -0.44 8.77
C ASN A 39 -12.05 -0.25 7.41
N LYS A 40 -11.34 -0.56 6.32
CA LYS A 40 -11.80 -0.39 4.93
C LYS A 40 -12.01 1.06 4.51
N ARG A 41 -11.44 2.04 5.21
CA ARG A 41 -11.40 3.44 4.75
C ARG A 41 -10.65 3.53 3.42
N HIS A 42 -11.10 4.42 2.53
CA HIS A 42 -10.51 4.51 1.20
C HIS A 42 -9.11 5.15 1.29
N PRO A 43 -8.08 4.63 0.58
CA PRO A 43 -6.73 5.19 0.64
C PRO A 43 -6.61 6.66 0.23
N GLU A 44 -7.55 7.21 -0.54
CA GLU A 44 -7.57 8.64 -0.88
C GLU A 44 -7.87 9.54 0.33
N GLU A 45 -8.52 9.00 1.35
CA GLU A 45 -8.86 9.70 2.60
C GLU A 45 -7.76 9.53 3.66
N MET A 46 -6.61 8.98 3.27
CA MET A 46 -5.51 8.61 4.15
C MET A 46 -4.21 9.22 3.63
N GLY A 47 -3.24 9.48 4.51
CA GLY A 47 -1.99 10.12 4.12
C GLY A 47 -0.81 9.63 4.95
N GLY A 48 0.20 10.51 5.11
CA GLY A 48 1.43 10.18 5.82
C GLY A 48 1.20 9.67 7.24
N LYS A 49 0.21 10.23 7.95
CA LYS A 49 -0.16 9.82 9.31
C LYS A 49 -0.59 8.36 9.36
N GLU A 50 -1.55 7.96 8.53
CA GLU A 50 -2.06 6.59 8.49
C GLU A 50 -1.01 5.58 8.04
N ILE A 51 -0.14 5.99 7.12
CA ILE A 51 1.01 5.18 6.70
C ILE A 51 1.94 4.96 7.89
N ALA A 52 2.29 6.01 8.63
CA ALA A 52 3.15 5.91 9.80
C ALA A 52 2.54 5.02 10.88
N GLU A 53 1.25 5.18 11.18
CA GLU A 53 0.52 4.33 12.13
C GLU A 53 0.57 2.85 11.73
N PHE A 54 0.30 2.54 10.46
CA PHE A 54 0.36 1.18 9.95
C PHE A 54 1.77 0.59 10.01
N LEU A 55 2.80 1.36 9.65
CA LEU A 55 4.18 0.91 9.70
C LEU A 55 4.67 0.70 11.14
N THR A 56 4.24 1.53 12.09
CA THR A 56 4.50 1.33 13.52
C THR A 56 3.82 0.06 14.01
N TYR A 57 2.55 -0.18 13.65
CA TYR A 57 1.86 -1.43 13.96
C TYR A 57 2.63 -2.66 13.42
N LEU A 58 3.14 -2.59 12.20
CA LEU A 58 3.94 -3.68 11.63
C LEU A 58 5.22 -3.95 12.45
N ALA A 59 5.92 -2.90 12.88
CA ALA A 59 7.17 -3.02 13.62
C ALA A 59 6.96 -3.47 15.07
N VAL A 60 5.99 -2.89 15.77
CA VAL A 60 5.80 -3.09 17.22
C VAL A 60 4.94 -4.32 17.50
N GLU A 61 3.75 -4.38 16.90
CA GLU A 61 2.78 -5.44 17.19
C GLU A 61 3.07 -6.70 16.37
N ARG A 62 3.39 -6.54 15.09
CA ARG A 62 3.66 -7.67 14.19
C ARG A 62 5.13 -8.09 14.16
N LYS A 63 6.02 -7.30 14.77
CA LYS A 63 7.46 -7.58 14.89
C LYS A 63 8.11 -7.97 13.57
N VAL A 64 7.70 -7.34 12.47
CA VAL A 64 8.25 -7.64 11.15
C VAL A 64 9.67 -7.09 11.01
N SER A 65 10.47 -7.70 10.14
CA SER A 65 11.81 -7.18 9.85
C SER A 65 11.76 -5.79 9.19
N ALA A 66 12.83 -5.01 9.31
CA ALA A 66 12.97 -3.73 8.63
C ALA A 66 12.81 -3.85 7.10
N SER A 67 13.31 -4.94 6.50
CA SER A 67 13.12 -5.26 5.07
C SER A 67 11.63 -5.41 4.73
N THR A 68 10.88 -6.11 5.58
CA THR A 68 9.44 -6.31 5.40
C THR A 68 8.67 -4.99 5.54
N GLN A 69 9.03 -4.16 6.53
CA GLN A 69 8.45 -2.83 6.71
C GLN A 69 8.74 -1.93 5.50
N ASN A 70 9.95 -1.97 4.96
CA ASN A 70 10.32 -1.21 3.76
C ASN A 70 9.52 -1.63 2.53
N GLN A 71 9.22 -2.92 2.37
CA GLN A 71 8.33 -3.39 1.29
C GLN A 71 6.92 -2.83 1.43
N ALA A 72 6.40 -2.74 2.66
CA ALA A 72 5.11 -2.13 2.94
C ALA A 72 5.13 -0.62 2.64
N LEU A 73 6.13 0.11 3.14
CA LEU A 73 6.31 1.53 2.88
C LEU A 73 6.37 1.82 1.37
N ASN A 74 7.20 1.09 0.62
CA ASN A 74 7.33 1.28 -0.82
C ASN A 74 6.02 1.05 -1.57
N ALA A 75 5.25 0.03 -1.18
CA ALA A 75 3.93 -0.23 -1.76
C ALA A 75 2.94 0.93 -1.50
N LEU A 76 2.94 1.49 -0.30
CA LEU A 76 2.05 2.60 0.07
C LEU A 76 2.47 3.93 -0.58
N VAL A 77 3.78 4.21 -0.64
CA VAL A 77 4.29 5.36 -1.38
C VAL A 77 3.96 5.25 -2.87
N PHE A 78 4.12 4.06 -3.46
CA PHE A 78 3.69 3.82 -4.84
C PHE A 78 2.19 4.08 -5.02
N LEU A 79 1.36 3.57 -4.11
CA LEU A 79 -0.09 3.78 -4.15
C LEU A 79 -0.42 5.28 -4.21
N HIS A 80 0.09 6.07 -3.26
CA HIS A 80 -0.21 7.49 -3.21
C HIS A 80 0.34 8.26 -4.42
N LYS A 81 1.60 8.02 -4.79
CA LYS A 81 2.26 8.79 -5.85
C LYS A 81 1.82 8.42 -7.27
N LYS A 82 1.59 7.12 -7.54
CA LYS A 82 1.38 6.62 -8.91
C LYS A 82 -0.08 6.27 -9.19
N VAL A 83 -0.81 5.76 -8.21
CA VAL A 83 -2.22 5.38 -8.38
C VAL A 83 -3.12 6.56 -8.07
N LEU A 84 -3.05 7.09 -6.85
CA LEU A 84 -3.94 8.17 -6.39
C LEU A 84 -3.51 9.55 -6.89
N LYS A 85 -2.22 9.72 -7.22
CA LYS A 85 -1.60 11.01 -7.58
C LYS A 85 -1.79 12.09 -6.51
N ILE A 86 -1.80 11.68 -5.26
CA ILE A 86 -1.90 12.57 -4.09
C ILE A 86 -0.49 12.78 -3.53
N PRO A 87 -0.04 14.04 -3.34
CA PRO A 87 1.21 14.30 -2.64
C PRO A 87 1.09 13.79 -1.20
N LEU A 88 2.08 13.02 -0.76
CA LEU A 88 2.26 12.73 0.66
C LEU A 88 2.96 13.95 1.24
N ASP A 89 2.18 14.84 1.86
CA ASP A 89 2.74 15.94 2.63
C ASP A 89 3.41 15.35 3.90
N ASN A 90 4.64 15.83 4.17
CA ASN A 90 5.40 15.49 5.37
C ASN A 90 4.89 16.30 6.57
#